data_AF-A0A3E5DVC1-F1
#
_entry.id   AF-A0A3E5DVC1-F1
#
_cell.length_a   1.000
_cell.length_b   1.000
_cell.length_c   1.000
_cell.angle_alpha   90.00
_cell.angle_beta   90.00
_cell.angle_gamma   90.00
#
_symmetry.space_group_name_H-M   'P 1'
#
loop_
_entity.id
_entity.type
_entity.pdbx_description
1 polymer ?
#
loop_
_entity_poly.entity_id
_entity_poly.type
_entity_poly.pdbx_seq_one_letter_code
_entity_poly.pdbx_strand_id
1 'polypeptide(L)'
;MFTSCSSDDDDDSSSNKEHDASLYGEWVANDGKKYVHDYYSFYSDGTGIHGSYESDIDWVNEDDDIKWYTVDDKYLYIDGTKYAYSCDGSSLRIGNKTYYEK
;
A
#
# COMPACT_ATOMS: atom_id res chain seq x y z
N MET A 1 14.40 44.39 10.96
CA MET A 1 13.31 44.03 10.03
C MET A 1 13.85 42.92 9.14
N PHE A 2 13.55 41.67 9.46
CA PHE A 2 13.79 40.56 8.54
C PHE A 2 12.41 40.06 8.09
N THR A 3 12.18 40.27 6.81
CA THR A 3 11.00 39.97 6.04
C THR A 3 10.72 38.47 6.06
N SER A 4 9.53 38.11 6.52
CA SER A 4 8.90 36.81 6.29
C SER A 4 8.86 36.51 4.80
N CYS A 5 9.46 35.40 4.37
CA CYS A 5 9.10 34.75 3.13
C CYS A 5 8.17 33.60 3.48
N SER A 6 6.88 33.89 3.48
CA SER A 6 5.85 32.88 3.29
C SER A 6 5.98 32.39 1.85
N SER A 7 6.42 31.14 1.71
CA SER A 7 6.17 30.36 0.50
C SER A 7 4.99 29.47 0.81
N ASP A 8 3.79 30.04 0.67
CA ASP A 8 2.60 29.28 0.31
C ASP A 8 2.85 28.78 -1.12
N ASP A 9 3.18 27.51 -1.24
CA ASP A 9 2.89 26.71 -2.42
C ASP A 9 2.24 25.40 -1.92
N ASP A 10 0.90 25.42 -2.02
CA ASP A 10 -0.04 24.29 -2.05
C ASP A 10 -0.34 23.51 -0.76
N ASP A 11 -1.19 24.14 0.04
CA ASP A 11 -2.23 23.54 0.88
C ASP A 11 -3.13 22.59 0.06
N ASP A 12 -2.97 21.26 0.23
CA ASP A 12 -4.08 20.34 0.49
C ASP A 12 -3.62 18.89 0.82
N SER A 13 -4.32 18.21 1.72
CA SER A 13 -4.22 16.76 2.06
C SER A 13 -3.19 16.27 3.09
N SER A 14 -2.79 17.06 4.10
CA SER A 14 -2.17 16.48 5.31
C SER A 14 -3.19 15.99 6.36
N SER A 15 -4.45 16.44 6.27
CA SER A 15 -5.47 16.22 7.30
C SER A 15 -6.14 14.85 7.29
N ASN A 16 -6.11 14.12 6.18
CA ASN A 16 -6.85 12.85 6.03
C ASN A 16 -5.93 11.66 5.71
N LYS A 17 -4.63 11.73 6.08
CA LYS A 17 -3.74 10.58 5.98
C LYS A 17 -4.05 9.62 7.11
N GLU A 18 -4.49 8.43 6.76
CA GLU A 18 -4.87 7.38 7.71
C GLU A 18 -4.25 6.04 7.31
N HIS A 19 -4.38 5.04 8.18
CA HIS A 19 -3.98 3.67 7.88
C HIS A 19 -5.21 2.77 8.02
N ASP A 20 -5.90 2.51 6.91
CA ASP A 20 -7.04 1.60 6.87
C ASP A 20 -6.66 0.23 7.44
N ALA A 21 -7.30 -0.16 8.53
CA ALA A 21 -7.04 -1.41 9.23
C ALA A 21 -7.42 -2.66 8.43
N SER A 22 -8.29 -2.50 7.42
CA SER A 22 -8.65 -3.61 6.53
C SER A 22 -7.49 -4.04 5.62
N LEU A 23 -6.45 -3.21 5.48
CA LEU A 23 -5.25 -3.53 4.69
C LEU A 23 -4.19 -4.28 5.50
N TYR A 24 -4.28 -4.32 6.82
CA TYR A 24 -3.23 -4.92 7.64
C TYR A 24 -3.09 -6.41 7.36
N GLY A 25 -1.84 -6.87 7.20
CA GLY A 25 -1.52 -8.26 6.90
C GLY A 25 -0.94 -8.46 5.51
N GLU A 26 -0.98 -9.72 5.06
CA GLU A 26 -0.29 -10.22 3.88
C GLU A 26 -1.26 -10.42 2.70
N TRP A 27 -0.84 -9.96 1.52
CA TRP A 27 -1.65 -9.92 0.31
C TRP A 27 -0.90 -10.52 -0.86
N VAL A 28 -1.49 -11.55 -1.46
CA VAL A 28 -0.91 -12.27 -2.61
C VAL A 28 -1.73 -11.99 -3.85
N ALA A 29 -1.07 -11.62 -4.95
CA ALA A 29 -1.76 -11.28 -6.19
C ALA A 29 -2.44 -12.48 -6.83
N ASN A 30 -3.69 -12.27 -7.27
CA ASN A 30 -4.38 -13.15 -8.18
C ASN A 30 -4.03 -12.79 -9.63
N ASP A 31 -2.80 -13.10 -10.03
CA ASP A 31 -2.23 -12.74 -11.33
C ASP A 31 -2.23 -13.90 -12.35
N GLY A 32 -2.83 -15.05 -11.99
CA GLY A 32 -2.88 -16.24 -12.84
C GLY A 32 -1.52 -16.91 -13.06
N LYS A 33 -0.47 -16.47 -12.35
CA LYS A 33 0.83 -17.16 -12.35
C LYS A 33 0.71 -18.45 -11.53
N LYS A 34 1.67 -19.35 -11.74
CA LYS A 34 1.64 -20.69 -11.12
C LYS A 34 2.43 -20.79 -9.82
N TYR A 35 3.48 -19.97 -9.68
CA TYR A 35 4.52 -20.23 -8.67
C TYR A 35 4.94 -18.98 -7.92
N VAL A 36 5.18 -17.87 -8.64
CA VAL A 36 5.69 -16.63 -8.05
C VAL A 36 4.66 -15.54 -8.26
N HIS A 37 4.14 -14.98 -7.18
CA HIS A 37 3.08 -13.98 -7.18
C HIS A 37 3.59 -12.67 -6.61
N ASP A 38 3.05 -11.56 -7.12
CA ASP A 38 3.27 -10.23 -6.54
C ASP A 38 2.70 -10.19 -5.11
N TYR A 39 3.44 -9.63 -4.17
CA TYR A 39 3.14 -9.71 -2.74
C TYR A 39 3.27 -8.34 -2.06
N TYR A 40 2.37 -8.09 -1.10
CA TYR A 40 2.45 -6.97 -0.17
C TYR A 40 2.20 -7.44 1.26
N SER A 41 2.93 -6.88 2.22
CA SER A 41 2.61 -6.93 3.64
C SER A 41 2.46 -5.52 4.17
N PHE A 42 1.31 -5.18 4.76
CA PHE A 42 1.07 -3.85 5.33
C PHE A 42 1.03 -3.92 6.86
N TYR A 43 1.87 -3.14 7.52
CA TYR A 43 1.93 -3.02 8.97
C TYR A 43 1.17 -1.79 9.46
N SER A 44 0.64 -1.86 10.69
CA SER A 44 -0.19 -0.81 11.28
C SER A 44 0.54 0.51 11.56
N ASP A 45 1.87 0.52 11.52
CA ASP A 45 2.70 1.71 11.72
C ASP A 45 2.96 2.51 10.43
N GLY A 46 2.36 2.09 9.30
CA GLY A 46 2.54 2.73 8.00
C GLY A 46 3.75 2.26 7.23
N THR A 47 4.46 1.24 7.72
CA THR A 47 5.49 0.52 6.97
C THR A 47 4.91 -0.76 6.37
N GLY A 48 5.65 -1.38 5.46
CA GLY A 48 5.28 -2.63 4.84
C GLY A 48 6.41 -3.21 4.02
N ILE A 49 6.13 -4.33 3.39
CA ILE A 49 7.06 -5.02 2.48
C ILE A 49 6.35 -5.21 1.14
N HIS A 50 7.07 -4.94 0.06
CA HIS A 50 6.71 -5.39 -1.28
C HIS A 50 7.70 -6.45 -1.73
N GLY A 51 7.21 -7.47 -2.44
CA GLY A 51 8.08 -8.44 -3.04
C GLY A 51 7.33 -9.52 -3.78
N SER A 52 7.87 -10.73 -3.70
CA SER A 52 7.35 -11.89 -4.41
C SER A 52 7.06 -13.04 -3.46
N TYR A 53 5.94 -13.72 -3.63
CA TYR A 53 5.56 -14.91 -2.87
C TYR A 53 5.65 -16.17 -3.75
N GLU A 54 6.45 -17.14 -3.30
CA GLU A 54 6.60 -18.46 -3.92
C GLU A 54 5.65 -19.49 -3.27
N SER A 55 4.53 -19.79 -3.93
CA SER A 55 3.46 -20.61 -3.36
C SER A 55 3.84 -22.09 -3.14
N ASP A 56 4.76 -22.62 -3.94
CA ASP A 56 5.16 -24.03 -3.89
C ASP A 56 5.98 -24.38 -2.63
N ILE A 57 6.69 -23.38 -2.08
CA ILE A 57 7.59 -23.54 -0.94
C ILE A 57 7.21 -22.64 0.25
N ASP A 58 6.05 -21.96 0.17
CA ASP A 58 5.56 -20.97 1.15
C ASP A 58 6.66 -19.99 1.58
N TRP A 59 7.32 -19.37 0.59
CA TRP A 59 8.45 -18.48 0.81
C TRP A 59 8.13 -17.08 0.32
N VAL A 60 8.35 -16.07 1.16
CA VAL A 60 8.30 -14.66 0.77
C VAL A 60 9.72 -14.19 0.46
N ASN A 61 9.94 -13.74 -0.77
CA ASN A 61 11.15 -13.00 -1.13
C ASN A 61 10.84 -11.51 -0.94
N GLU A 62 11.31 -10.97 0.18
CA GLU A 62 11.19 -9.56 0.54
C GLU A 62 12.12 -8.75 -0.39
N ASP A 63 11.56 -7.96 -1.29
CA ASP A 63 12.34 -7.19 -2.26
C ASP A 63 12.60 -5.76 -1.73
N ASP A 64 11.55 -5.06 -1.31
CA ASP A 64 11.60 -3.65 -0.93
C ASP A 64 10.77 -3.34 0.32
N ASP A 65 11.35 -2.58 1.26
CA ASP A 65 10.60 -1.92 2.32
C ASP A 65 9.78 -0.77 1.72
N ILE A 66 8.48 -0.73 2.02
CA ILE A 66 7.56 0.30 1.54
C ILE A 66 7.01 1.15 2.69
N LYS A 67 6.68 2.40 2.40
CA LYS A 67 5.83 3.24 3.25
C LYS A 67 4.47 3.41 2.62
N TRP A 68 3.43 3.30 3.41
CA TRP A 68 2.07 3.40 2.91
C TRP A 68 1.16 4.22 3.81
N TYR A 69 0.13 4.80 3.21
CA TYR A 69 -0.99 5.44 3.90
C TYR A 69 -2.18 5.53 2.96
N THR A 70 -3.36 5.78 3.52
CA THR A 70 -4.61 5.94 2.80
C THR A 70 -5.12 7.37 2.94
N VAL A 71 -5.93 7.81 1.96
CA VAL A 71 -6.60 9.11 1.97
C VAL A 71 -8.06 8.91 1.56
N ASP A 72 -8.96 9.42 2.39
CA ASP A 72 -10.42 9.44 2.20
C ASP A 72 -11.06 8.07 1.89
N ASP A 73 -10.50 6.96 2.40
CA ASP A 73 -10.92 5.57 2.09
C ASP A 73 -11.03 5.25 0.59
N LYS A 74 -10.31 6.01 -0.25
CA LYS A 74 -10.39 5.91 -1.73
C LYS A 74 -9.04 5.67 -2.37
N TYR A 75 -7.99 6.24 -1.76
CA TYR A 75 -6.67 6.20 -2.33
C TYR A 75 -5.67 5.58 -1.37
N LEU A 76 -4.89 4.64 -1.89
CA LEU A 76 -3.74 4.05 -1.23
C LEU A 76 -2.49 4.67 -1.84
N TYR A 77 -1.62 5.19 -0.99
CA TYR A 77 -0.32 5.69 -1.39
C TYR A 77 0.74 4.68 -0.95
N ILE A 78 1.60 4.27 -1.87
CA ILE A 78 2.76 3.40 -1.59
C ILE A 78 4.00 4.13 -2.11
N ASP A 79 4.92 4.46 -1.22
CA ASP A 79 6.12 5.29 -1.46
C ASP A 79 5.81 6.59 -2.22
N GLY A 80 4.67 7.21 -1.86
CA GLY A 80 4.18 8.43 -2.48
C GLY A 80 3.45 8.24 -3.82
N THR A 81 3.43 7.03 -4.38
CA THR A 81 2.66 6.71 -5.59
C THR A 81 1.20 6.46 -5.24
N LYS A 82 0.29 7.18 -5.91
CA LYS A 82 -1.16 7.12 -5.68
C LYS A 82 -1.82 5.99 -6.46
N TYR A 83 -2.64 5.21 -5.78
CA TYR A 83 -3.48 4.17 -6.37
C TYR A 83 -4.94 4.34 -5.91
N ALA A 84 -5.89 4.11 -6.81
CA ALA A 84 -7.25 3.81 -6.39
C ALA A 84 -7.26 2.42 -5.75
N TYR A 85 -7.91 2.27 -4.60
CA TYR A 85 -7.98 0.98 -3.91
C TYR A 85 -9.38 0.67 -3.40
N SER A 86 -9.60 -0.60 -3.09
CA SER A 86 -10.74 -1.07 -2.30
C SER A 86 -10.32 -2.33 -1.56
N CYS A 87 -10.63 -2.43 -0.28
CA CYS A 87 -10.42 -3.64 0.51
C CYS A 87 -11.70 -3.99 1.27
N ASP A 88 -12.06 -5.27 1.29
CA ASP A 88 -13.18 -5.78 2.09
C ASP A 88 -12.75 -6.67 3.26
N GLY A 89 -11.43 -6.74 3.52
CA GLY A 89 -10.81 -7.58 4.54
C GLY A 89 -10.45 -8.98 4.08
N SER A 90 -10.82 -9.41 2.88
CA SER A 90 -10.36 -10.69 2.30
C SER A 90 -9.89 -10.56 0.84
N SER A 91 -10.29 -9.49 0.16
CA SER A 91 -9.89 -9.13 -1.20
C SER A 91 -9.46 -7.68 -1.24
N LEU A 92 -8.22 -7.45 -1.69
CA LEU A 92 -7.65 -6.13 -1.91
C LEU A 92 -7.53 -5.87 -3.40
N ARG A 93 -8.00 -4.71 -3.86
CA ARG A 93 -7.75 -4.23 -5.22
C ARG A 93 -6.91 -2.97 -5.18
N ILE A 94 -5.82 -2.96 -5.95
CA ILE A 94 -4.95 -1.80 -6.13
C ILE A 94 -4.90 -1.53 -7.64
N GLY A 95 -5.53 -0.43 -8.06
CA GLY A 95 -5.76 -0.15 -9.48
C GLY A 95 -6.52 -1.29 -10.17
N ASN A 96 -5.87 -1.94 -11.14
CA ASN A 96 -6.45 -3.07 -11.89
C ASN A 96 -6.00 -4.45 -11.37
N LYS A 97 -5.14 -4.49 -10.35
CA LYS A 97 -4.69 -5.75 -9.74
C LYS A 97 -5.60 -6.13 -8.58
N THR A 98 -5.77 -7.44 -8.38
CA THR A 98 -6.53 -8.02 -7.26
C THR A 98 -5.59 -8.92 -6.47
N TYR A 99 -5.70 -8.86 -5.16
CA TYR A 99 -4.94 -9.63 -4.19
C TYR A 99 -5.91 -10.29 -3.22
N TYR A 100 -5.51 -11.44 -2.68
CA TYR A 100 -6.23 -12.11 -1.61
C TYR A 100 -5.38 -12.13 -0.35
N GLU A 101 -6.06 -12.12 0.78
CA GLU A 101 -5.45 -12.35 2.08
C GLU A 101 -4.76 -13.72 2.06
N LYS A 102 -3.54 -13.79 2.59
CA LYS A 102 -2.75 -15.02 2.71
C LYS A 102 -3.19 -15.86 3.90
#